data_AF-E2SMM6-F1
#
_entry.id   AF-E2SMM6-F1
#
_cell.length_a   1.000
_cell.length_b   1.000
_cell.length_c   1.000
_cell.angle_alpha   90.00
_cell.angle_beta   90.00
_cell.angle_gamma   90.00
#
_symmetry.space_group_name_H-M   'P 1'
#
loop_
_entity.id
_entity.type
_entity.pdbx_description
1 polymer ?
#
loop_
_entity_poly.entity_id
_entity_poly.type
_entity_poly.pdbx_seq_one_letter_code
_entity_poly.pdbx_strand_id
1 'polypeptide(L)'
;MGVALWAEYLRILYQKMIRALNMDCDAGLAKHYYNILKKRDFMKSYRTTQLIFDTLYYQDIGKPQECIALLEDNEKAFRSSLDYLLIRNFTYFYSYYKMGNRSKVKAWYPKVMQLKDAKVKGNKVSPLYNWEFIEAIYLYSMKEYKKSLAMFKQIDTRNMNNRELAQYYTEFGKVYKELNDKENAVIMFTKAMETGKQLSSSREASACFHRL
;
A
#
# COMPACT_ATOMS: atom_id res chain seq x y z
N MET A 1 5.97 -9.76 36.69
CA MET A 1 4.60 -9.84 36.13
C MET A 1 4.18 -8.57 35.38
N GLY A 2 4.44 -7.35 35.91
CA GLY A 2 4.02 -6.09 35.26
C GLY A 2 4.59 -5.82 33.86
N VAL A 3 5.85 -6.16 33.58
CA VAL A 3 6.46 -5.97 32.24
C VAL A 3 5.80 -6.85 31.18
N ALA A 4 5.43 -8.09 31.54
CA ALA A 4 4.77 -9.01 30.62
C ALA A 4 3.34 -8.55 30.28
N LEU A 5 2.57 -8.14 31.30
CA LEU A 5 1.23 -7.56 31.09
C LEU A 5 1.28 -6.29 30.24
N TRP A 6 2.31 -5.47 30.44
CA TRP A 6 2.54 -4.27 29.66
C TRP A 6 2.88 -4.57 28.20
N ALA A 7 3.80 -5.50 27.94
CA ALA A 7 4.15 -5.93 26.60
C ALA A 7 2.93 -6.51 25.87
N GLU A 8 2.11 -7.30 26.58
CA GLU A 8 0.86 -7.84 26.05
C GLU A 8 -0.15 -6.74 25.71
N TYR A 9 -0.28 -5.72 26.56
CA TYR A 9 -1.12 -4.57 26.28
C TYR A 9 -0.70 -3.82 25.00
N LEU A 10 0.61 -3.56 24.81
CA LEU A 10 1.11 -2.94 23.59
C LEU A 10 0.86 -3.84 22.36
N ARG A 11 1.01 -5.16 22.50
CA ARG A 11 0.70 -6.14 21.45
C ARG A 11 -0.76 -6.08 21.02
N ILE A 12 -1.68 -6.00 21.98
CA ILE A 12 -3.13 -5.87 21.71
C ILE A 12 -3.43 -4.56 20.98
N LEU A 13 -2.82 -3.44 21.40
CA LEU A 13 -2.98 -2.15 20.70
C LEU A 13 -2.48 -2.24 19.26
N TYR A 14 -1.33 -2.87 19.05
CA TYR A 14 -0.77 -3.09 17.72
C TYR A 14 -1.70 -3.95 16.84
N GLN A 15 -2.24 -5.05 17.37
CA GLN A 15 -3.18 -5.91 16.63
C GLN A 15 -4.46 -5.16 16.25
N LYS A 16 -5.02 -4.36 17.17
CA LYS A 16 -6.19 -3.51 16.90
C LYS A 16 -5.90 -2.47 15.82
N MET A 17 -4.72 -1.84 15.87
CA MET A 17 -4.26 -0.88 14.86
C MET A 17 -4.18 -1.51 13.46
N ILE A 18 -3.55 -2.69 13.34
CA ILE A 18 -3.40 -3.38 12.04
C ILE A 18 -4.75 -3.89 11.52
N ARG A 19 -5.60 -4.43 12.39
CA ARG A 19 -6.95 -4.87 12.01
C ARG A 19 -7.78 -3.69 11.49
N ALA A 20 -7.77 -2.57 12.20
CA ALA A 20 -8.48 -1.37 11.78
C ALA A 20 -8.01 -0.87 10.41
N LEU A 21 -6.69 -0.90 10.16
CA LEU A 21 -6.11 -0.45 8.90
C LEU A 21 -6.42 -1.40 7.72
N ASN A 22 -6.15 -2.70 7.88
CA ASN A 22 -6.12 -3.65 6.77
C ASN A 22 -7.47 -4.35 6.52
N MET A 23 -8.25 -4.58 7.58
CA MET A 23 -9.51 -5.34 7.50
C MET A 23 -10.71 -4.41 7.55
N ASP A 24 -10.74 -3.50 8.52
CA ASP A 24 -11.88 -2.60 8.69
C ASP A 24 -11.79 -1.38 7.75
N CYS A 25 -10.63 -1.18 7.12
CA CYS A 25 -10.35 -0.06 6.21
C CYS A 25 -10.65 1.31 6.85
N ASP A 26 -10.46 1.43 8.17
CA ASP A 26 -10.75 2.63 8.96
C ASP A 26 -9.44 3.28 9.40
N ALA A 27 -8.96 4.21 8.57
CA ALA A 27 -7.72 4.94 8.83
C ALA A 27 -7.83 5.81 10.10
N GLY A 28 -9.02 6.27 10.48
CA GLY A 28 -9.24 7.09 11.68
C GLY A 28 -9.07 6.28 12.96
N LEU A 29 -9.72 5.12 13.03
CA LEU A 29 -9.62 4.17 14.12
C LEU A 29 -8.20 3.59 14.21
N ALA A 30 -7.58 3.27 13.08
CA ALA A 30 -6.19 2.84 13.04
C ALA A 30 -5.26 3.92 13.62
N LYS A 31 -5.46 5.20 13.25
CA LYS A 31 -4.68 6.32 13.80
C LYS A 31 -4.93 6.54 15.29
N HIS A 32 -6.17 6.32 15.76
CA HIS A 32 -6.49 6.37 17.18
C HIS A 32 -5.66 5.36 17.99
N TYR A 33 -5.66 4.08 17.58
CA TYR A 33 -4.84 3.06 18.25
C TYR A 33 -3.34 3.32 18.11
N TYR A 34 -2.88 3.79 16.96
CA TYR A 34 -1.49 4.21 16.75
C TYR A 34 -1.06 5.30 17.75
N ASN A 35 -1.88 6.33 17.96
CA ASN A 35 -1.55 7.42 18.88
C ASN A 35 -1.45 6.93 20.33
N ILE A 36 -2.32 6.01 20.74
CA ILE A 36 -2.23 5.36 22.05
C ILE A 36 -0.94 4.54 22.14
N LEU A 37 -0.67 3.67 21.15
CA LEU A 37 0.53 2.84 21.12
C LEU A 37 1.80 3.69 21.21
N LYS A 38 1.90 4.74 20.39
CA LYS A 38 3.06 5.65 20.35
C LYS A 38 3.28 6.38 21.68
N LYS A 39 2.21 6.86 22.33
CA LYS A 39 2.30 7.52 23.64
C LYS A 39 2.74 6.55 24.73
N ARG A 40 2.37 5.27 24.60
CA ARG A 40 2.64 4.24 25.59
C ARG A 40 4.00 3.59 25.36
N ASP A 41 4.49 3.42 24.14
CA ASP A 41 5.75 2.74 23.81
C ASP A 41 7.02 3.53 24.17
N PHE A 42 7.27 3.75 25.47
CA PHE A 42 8.45 4.46 25.97
C PHE A 42 9.77 3.71 25.71
N MET A 43 9.71 2.38 25.60
CA MET A 43 10.87 1.54 25.26
C MET A 43 11.21 1.56 23.77
N LYS A 44 10.36 2.19 22.93
CA LYS A 44 10.53 2.31 21.48
C LYS A 44 10.59 0.95 20.77
N SER A 45 9.96 -0.07 21.35
CA SER A 45 9.94 -1.45 20.81
C SER A 45 9.18 -1.54 19.49
N TYR A 46 8.27 -0.61 19.22
CA TYR A 46 7.46 -0.54 18.00
C TYR A 46 7.92 0.55 17.05
N ARG A 47 9.10 1.17 17.24
CA ARG A 47 9.56 2.29 16.39
C ARG A 47 9.51 1.97 14.91
N THR A 48 10.03 0.81 14.51
CA THR A 48 10.06 0.44 13.09
C THR A 48 8.67 0.11 12.56
N THR A 49 7.86 -0.56 13.39
CA THR A 49 6.45 -0.83 13.09
C THR A 49 5.64 0.46 12.90
N GLN A 50 5.93 1.50 13.68
CA GLN A 50 5.32 2.82 13.53
C GLN A 50 5.69 3.46 12.18
N LEU A 51 6.94 3.32 11.72
CA LEU A 51 7.34 3.82 10.39
C LEU A 51 6.59 3.11 9.26
N ILE A 52 6.44 1.79 9.33
CA ILE A 52 5.66 1.02 8.34
C ILE A 52 4.18 1.40 8.40
N PHE A 53 3.64 1.59 9.61
CA PHE A 53 2.27 2.07 9.75
C PHE A 53 2.08 3.43 9.10
N ASP A 54 2.99 4.39 9.35
CA ASP A 54 2.87 5.73 8.80
C ASP A 54 2.95 5.73 7.25
N THR A 55 3.76 4.84 6.62
CA THR A 55 3.75 4.71 5.15
C THR A 55 2.40 4.22 4.61
N LEU A 56 1.82 3.18 5.23
CA LEU A 56 0.51 2.65 4.82
C LEU A 56 -0.61 3.65 5.07
N TYR A 57 -0.60 4.32 6.23
CA TYR A 57 -1.58 5.32 6.62
C TYR A 57 -1.60 6.50 5.65
N TYR A 58 -0.42 7.05 5.30
CA TYR A 58 -0.35 8.17 4.35
C TYR A 58 -0.80 7.77 2.95
N GLN A 59 -0.55 6.53 2.52
CA GLN A 59 -1.14 6.00 1.28
C GLN A 59 -2.67 5.96 1.36
N ASP A 60 -3.22 5.48 2.48
CA ASP A 60 -4.67 5.28 2.67
C ASP A 60 -5.44 6.59 2.72
N ILE A 61 -4.83 7.67 3.18
CA ILE A 61 -5.46 9.00 3.17
C ILE A 61 -5.08 9.84 1.94
N GLY A 62 -4.33 9.27 0.99
CA GLY A 62 -4.03 9.90 -0.30
C GLY A 62 -2.97 11.00 -0.21
N LYS A 63 -1.95 10.80 0.63
CA LYS A 63 -0.87 11.74 0.93
C LYS A 63 0.50 11.21 0.47
N PRO A 64 0.75 11.16 -0.87
CA PRO A 64 1.96 10.56 -1.41
C PRO A 64 3.23 11.38 -1.12
N GLN A 65 3.13 12.70 -0.95
CA GLN A 65 4.26 13.56 -0.60
C GLN A 65 4.75 13.29 0.84
N GLU A 66 3.83 13.12 1.79
CA GLU A 66 4.16 12.77 3.17
C GLU A 66 4.82 11.40 3.28
N CYS A 67 4.43 10.45 2.41
CA CYS A 67 5.16 9.18 2.30
C CYS A 67 6.62 9.40 1.88
N ILE A 68 6.87 10.26 0.90
CA ILE A 68 8.23 10.55 0.40
C ILE A 68 9.07 11.20 1.51
N ALA A 69 8.55 12.25 2.15
CA ALA A 69 9.24 12.93 3.25
C ALA A 69 9.58 11.95 4.40
N LEU A 70 8.63 11.08 4.78
CA LEU A 70 8.86 10.05 5.80
C LEU A 70 10.03 9.12 5.45
N LEU A 71 10.15 8.71 4.18
CA LEU A 71 11.24 7.84 3.72
C LEU A 71 12.59 8.57 3.69
N GLU A 72 12.60 9.86 3.35
CA GLU A 72 13.81 10.70 3.33
C GLU A 72 14.34 10.93 4.75
N ASP A 73 13.45 11.27 5.69
CA ASP A 73 13.79 11.48 7.11
C ASP A 73 14.28 10.21 7.82
N ASN A 74 13.92 9.03 7.31
CA ASN A 74 14.21 7.74 7.94
C ASN A 74 15.00 6.79 7.05
N GLU A 75 15.82 7.35 6.15
CA GLU A 75 16.47 6.58 5.08
C GLU A 75 17.32 5.40 5.60
N LYS A 76 18.05 5.60 6.70
CA LYS A 76 18.86 4.55 7.33
C LYS A 76 18.01 3.38 7.83
N ALA A 77 16.84 3.66 8.43
CA ALA A 77 15.93 2.62 8.92
C ALA A 77 15.37 1.79 7.76
N PHE A 78 14.97 2.45 6.68
CA PHE A 78 14.41 1.77 5.52
C PHE A 78 15.43 0.99 4.67
N ARG A 79 16.74 1.13 4.94
CA ARG A 79 17.80 0.35 4.30
C ARG A 79 18.31 -0.81 5.15
N SER A 80 17.77 -1.02 6.36
CA SER A 80 18.35 -1.98 7.30
C SER A 80 18.04 -3.45 6.96
N SER A 81 17.07 -3.72 6.10
CA SER A 81 16.72 -5.07 5.65
C SER A 81 16.20 -5.06 4.21
N LEU A 82 16.18 -6.23 3.56
CA LEU A 82 15.61 -6.38 2.22
C LEU A 82 14.12 -6.00 2.19
N ASP A 83 13.36 -6.41 3.21
CA ASP A 83 11.93 -6.07 3.33
C ASP A 83 11.71 -4.57 3.44
N TYR A 84 12.51 -3.87 4.25
CA TYR A 84 12.36 -2.42 4.38
C TYR A 84 12.83 -1.68 3.14
N LEU A 85 13.85 -2.21 2.46
CA LEU A 85 14.29 -1.67 1.19
C LEU A 85 13.20 -1.86 0.12
N LEU A 86 12.49 -2.99 0.13
CA LEU A 86 11.35 -3.24 -0.73
C LEU A 86 10.20 -2.29 -0.42
N ILE A 87 9.79 -2.16 0.84
CA ILE A 87 8.76 -1.19 1.28
C ILE A 87 9.14 0.21 0.80
N ARG A 88 10.37 0.65 1.03
CA ARG A 88 10.86 1.97 0.59
C ARG A 88 10.75 2.15 -0.91
N ASN A 89 11.32 1.23 -1.69
CA ASN A 89 11.36 1.37 -3.14
C ASN A 89 9.94 1.33 -3.74
N PHE A 90 9.09 0.44 -3.22
CA PHE A 90 7.68 0.36 -3.61
C PHE A 90 6.92 1.64 -3.24
N THR A 91 7.08 2.16 -2.02
CA THR A 91 6.42 3.40 -1.58
C THR A 91 6.84 4.58 -2.45
N TYR A 92 8.12 4.73 -2.81
CA TYR A 92 8.53 5.74 -3.79
C TYR A 92 7.84 5.55 -5.14
N PHE A 93 7.93 4.35 -5.71
CA PHE A 93 7.29 4.00 -6.99
C PHE A 93 5.80 4.36 -6.99
N TYR A 94 5.09 3.92 -5.95
CA TYR A 94 3.64 4.08 -5.85
C TYR A 94 3.22 5.53 -5.54
N SER A 95 3.97 6.27 -4.71
CA SER A 95 3.74 7.69 -4.49
C SER A 95 3.90 8.51 -5.76
N TYR A 96 4.97 8.27 -6.54
CA TYR A 96 5.16 8.97 -7.82
C TYR A 96 4.11 8.59 -8.85
N TYR A 97 3.62 7.34 -8.83
CA TYR A 97 2.47 6.92 -9.63
C TYR A 97 1.22 7.73 -9.29
N LYS A 98 0.87 7.82 -7.99
CA LYS A 98 -0.28 8.61 -7.52
C LYS A 98 -0.15 10.11 -7.84
N MET A 99 1.07 10.63 -7.93
CA MET A 99 1.33 12.01 -8.36
C MET A 99 1.37 12.20 -9.88
N GLY A 100 1.16 11.14 -10.68
CA GLY A 100 1.24 11.21 -12.15
C GLY A 100 2.66 11.43 -12.71
N ASN A 101 3.71 11.28 -11.90
CA ASN A 101 5.08 11.52 -12.33
C ASN A 101 5.69 10.31 -13.03
N ARG A 102 5.37 10.17 -14.33
CA ARG A 102 5.83 9.05 -15.18
C ARG A 102 7.35 8.85 -15.17
N SER A 103 8.13 9.93 -15.20
CA SER A 103 9.60 9.87 -15.23
C SER A 103 10.16 9.23 -13.96
N LYS A 104 9.65 9.62 -12.79
CA LYS A 104 10.05 9.03 -11.51
C LYS A 104 9.55 7.60 -11.36
N VAL A 105 8.34 7.28 -11.81
CA VAL A 105 7.83 5.88 -11.86
C VAL A 105 8.80 5.00 -12.65
N LYS A 106 9.20 5.43 -13.85
CA LYS A 106 10.17 4.71 -14.69
C LYS A 106 11.53 4.52 -14.02
N ALA A 107 11.98 5.50 -13.23
CA ALA A 107 13.25 5.42 -12.51
C ALA A 107 13.21 4.47 -11.29
N TRP A 108 12.05 4.34 -10.64
CA TRP A 108 11.89 3.52 -9.43
C TRP A 108 11.46 2.08 -9.71
N TYR A 109 10.68 1.83 -10.76
CA TYR A 109 10.26 0.49 -11.16
C TYR A 109 11.39 -0.55 -11.19
N PRO A 110 12.53 -0.33 -11.88
CA PRO A 110 13.61 -1.33 -11.89
C PRO A 110 14.21 -1.57 -10.50
N LYS A 111 14.25 -0.55 -9.62
CA LYS A 111 14.74 -0.69 -8.24
C LYS A 111 13.81 -1.53 -7.36
N VAL A 112 12.51 -1.56 -7.69
CA VAL A 112 11.54 -2.46 -7.05
C VAL A 112 11.72 -3.87 -7.59
N MET A 113 11.76 -4.03 -8.91
CA MET A 113 11.82 -5.35 -9.56
C MET A 113 13.13 -6.10 -9.30
N GLN A 114 14.25 -5.38 -9.13
CA GLN A 114 15.53 -5.99 -8.73
C GLN A 114 15.45 -6.73 -7.39
N LEU A 115 14.48 -6.38 -6.53
CA LEU A 115 14.32 -7.03 -5.22
C LEU A 115 13.50 -8.31 -5.28
N LYS A 116 12.80 -8.59 -6.38
CA LYS A 116 11.99 -9.82 -6.56
C LYS A 116 12.82 -11.08 -6.33
N ASP A 117 14.04 -11.09 -6.85
CA ASP A 117 14.96 -12.23 -6.77
C ASP A 117 16.19 -11.98 -5.87
N ALA A 118 16.23 -10.83 -5.19
CA ALA A 118 17.35 -10.46 -4.34
C ALA A 118 17.49 -11.42 -3.13
N LYS A 119 18.74 -11.73 -2.79
CA LYS A 119 19.10 -12.57 -1.64
C LYS A 119 20.23 -11.93 -0.84
N VAL A 120 20.09 -11.88 0.47
CA VAL A 120 21.15 -11.46 1.40
C VAL A 120 21.31 -12.54 2.46
N LYS A 121 22.50 -13.16 2.53
CA LYS A 121 22.81 -14.26 3.46
C LYS A 121 21.77 -15.40 3.41
N GLY A 122 21.31 -15.74 2.21
CA GLY A 122 20.28 -16.77 1.98
C GLY A 122 18.83 -16.30 2.16
N ASN A 123 18.58 -15.14 2.78
CA ASN A 123 17.24 -14.60 2.99
C ASN A 123 16.77 -13.82 1.75
N LYS A 124 15.54 -14.08 1.31
CA LYS A 124 14.82 -13.32 0.28
C LYS A 124 13.92 -12.26 0.92
N VAL A 125 13.37 -11.37 0.10
CA VAL A 125 12.23 -10.54 0.50
C VAL A 125 11.03 -11.40 0.89
N SER A 126 10.33 -10.98 1.93
CA SER A 126 9.01 -11.50 2.28
C SER A 126 8.01 -11.19 1.15
N PRO A 127 6.93 -11.98 0.99
CA PRO A 127 5.90 -11.75 -0.02
C PRO A 127 4.97 -10.58 0.40
N LEU A 128 5.54 -9.39 0.55
CA LEU A 128 4.84 -8.18 1.04
C LEU A 128 3.93 -7.55 -0.01
N TYR A 129 4.25 -7.74 -1.29
CA TYR A 129 3.53 -7.17 -2.41
C TYR A 129 3.34 -8.21 -3.50
N ASN A 130 2.24 -8.10 -4.24
CA ASN A 130 2.01 -8.86 -5.45
C ASN A 130 2.83 -8.23 -6.60
N TRP A 131 3.71 -9.02 -7.24
CA TRP A 131 4.62 -8.52 -8.27
C TRP A 131 3.88 -8.15 -9.56
N GLU A 132 2.86 -8.92 -9.90
CA GLU A 132 2.00 -8.70 -11.07
C GLU A 132 1.22 -7.39 -10.92
N PHE A 133 0.80 -7.03 -9.70
CA PHE A 133 0.20 -5.73 -9.39
C PHE A 133 1.18 -4.58 -9.64
N ILE A 134 2.43 -4.69 -9.16
CA ILE A 134 3.46 -3.66 -9.39
C ILE A 134 3.70 -3.46 -10.88
N GLU A 135 3.82 -4.56 -11.63
CA GLU A 135 3.99 -4.52 -13.09
C GLU A 135 2.78 -3.93 -13.80
N ALA A 136 1.56 -4.28 -13.39
CA ALA A 136 0.34 -3.74 -13.98
C ALA A 136 0.25 -2.21 -13.81
N ILE A 137 0.62 -1.68 -12.64
CA ILE A 137 0.69 -0.23 -12.37
C ILE A 137 1.76 0.45 -13.22
N TYR A 138 2.92 -0.18 -13.39
CA TYR A 138 3.98 0.34 -14.25
C TYR A 138 3.50 0.43 -15.71
N LEU A 139 2.90 -0.64 -16.24
CA LEU A 139 2.36 -0.69 -17.60
C LEU A 139 1.26 0.35 -17.80
N TYR A 140 0.36 0.51 -16.82
CA TYR A 140 -0.65 1.57 -16.84
C TYR A 140 0.01 2.95 -16.92
N SER A 141 1.03 3.22 -16.10
CA SER A 141 1.79 4.48 -16.12
C SER A 141 2.51 4.75 -17.44
N MET A 142 2.85 3.69 -18.19
CA MET A 142 3.44 3.77 -19.52
C MET A 142 2.41 3.90 -20.65
N LYS A 143 1.11 3.94 -20.33
CA LYS A 143 -0.03 3.91 -21.27
C LYS A 143 -0.14 2.60 -22.05
N GLU A 144 0.42 1.51 -21.54
CA GLU A 144 0.32 0.17 -22.11
C GLU A 144 -0.90 -0.58 -21.54
N TYR A 145 -2.08 0.02 -21.70
CA TYR A 145 -3.30 -0.40 -20.98
C TYR A 145 -3.73 -1.84 -21.29
N LYS A 146 -3.56 -2.32 -22.53
CA LYS A 146 -3.87 -3.72 -22.88
C LYS A 146 -2.98 -4.72 -22.14
N LYS A 147 -1.69 -4.41 -21.98
CA LYS A 147 -0.76 -5.26 -21.20
C LYS A 147 -1.05 -5.16 -19.71
N SER A 148 -1.32 -3.95 -19.21
CA SER A 148 -1.76 -3.73 -17.82
C SER A 148 -3.01 -4.56 -17.50
N LEU A 149 -4.01 -4.56 -18.40
CA LEU A 149 -5.22 -5.37 -18.27
C LEU A 149 -4.91 -6.87 -18.16
N ALA A 150 -4.02 -7.38 -19.03
CA ALA A 150 -3.62 -8.77 -19.01
C ALA A 150 -2.96 -9.17 -17.67
N MET A 151 -2.11 -8.29 -17.13
CA MET A 151 -1.48 -8.51 -15.82
C MET A 151 -2.51 -8.50 -14.69
N PHE A 152 -3.42 -7.52 -14.66
CA PHE A 152 -4.47 -7.46 -13.63
C PHE A 152 -5.35 -8.71 -13.61
N LYS A 153 -5.67 -9.28 -14.79
CA LYS A 153 -6.46 -10.52 -14.89
C LYS A 153 -5.77 -11.76 -14.33
N GLN A 154 -4.44 -11.75 -14.17
CA GLN A 154 -3.66 -12.87 -13.63
C GLN A 154 -3.50 -12.82 -12.11
N ILE A 155 -3.86 -11.70 -11.47
CA ILE A 155 -3.67 -11.51 -10.03
C ILE A 155 -4.66 -12.38 -9.25
N ASP A 156 -4.14 -13.25 -8.39
CA ASP A 156 -4.94 -14.00 -7.42
C ASP A 156 -5.26 -13.13 -6.20
N THR A 157 -6.54 -12.83 -6.00
CA THR A 157 -7.01 -11.96 -4.93
C THR A 157 -7.43 -12.71 -3.66
N ARG A 158 -7.35 -14.05 -3.62
CA ARG A 158 -7.89 -14.87 -2.51
C ARG A 158 -7.28 -14.56 -1.15
N ASN A 159 -6.01 -14.16 -1.12
CA ASN A 159 -5.26 -13.89 0.10
C ASN A 159 -5.10 -12.38 0.38
N MET A 160 -5.73 -11.51 -0.43
CA MET A 160 -5.68 -10.07 -0.20
C MET A 160 -6.59 -9.66 0.94
N ASN A 161 -6.12 -8.75 1.79
CA ASN A 161 -6.98 -8.11 2.77
C ASN A 161 -7.86 -7.02 2.11
N ASN A 162 -8.82 -6.48 2.84
CA ASN A 162 -9.77 -5.50 2.31
C ASN A 162 -9.08 -4.23 1.79
N ARG A 163 -8.04 -3.75 2.48
CA ARG A 163 -7.25 -2.59 2.02
C ARG A 163 -6.59 -2.85 0.66
N GLU A 164 -5.97 -4.01 0.50
CA GLU A 164 -5.35 -4.44 -0.76
C GLU A 164 -6.38 -4.63 -1.88
N LEU A 165 -7.53 -5.25 -1.58
CA LEU A 165 -8.63 -5.44 -2.53
C LEU A 165 -9.19 -4.10 -3.01
N ALA A 166 -9.44 -3.14 -2.12
CA ALA A 166 -9.93 -1.82 -2.48
C ALA A 166 -8.96 -1.09 -3.43
N GLN A 167 -7.66 -1.19 -3.15
CA GLN A 167 -6.62 -0.67 -4.03
C GLN A 167 -6.60 -1.40 -5.37
N TYR A 168 -6.61 -2.73 -5.38
CA TYR A 168 -6.65 -3.56 -6.58
C TYR A 168 -7.82 -3.18 -7.50
N TYR A 169 -9.04 -3.17 -6.97
CA TYR A 169 -10.24 -2.85 -7.76
C TYR A 169 -10.22 -1.41 -8.30
N THR A 170 -9.73 -0.46 -7.51
CA THR A 170 -9.58 0.93 -7.97
C THR A 170 -8.66 1.02 -9.18
N GLU A 171 -7.47 0.41 -9.09
CA GLU A 171 -6.48 0.49 -10.16
C GLU A 171 -6.90 -0.32 -11.39
N PHE A 172 -7.55 -1.46 -11.18
CA PHE A 172 -8.07 -2.26 -12.28
C PHE A 172 -9.22 -1.55 -13.02
N GLY A 173 -10.12 -0.90 -12.29
CA GLY A 173 -11.20 -0.10 -12.88
C GLY A 173 -10.69 1.04 -13.76
N LYS A 174 -9.57 1.69 -13.36
CA LYS A 174 -8.94 2.72 -14.20
C LYS A 174 -8.45 2.17 -15.54
N VAL A 175 -7.91 0.95 -15.56
CA VAL A 175 -7.46 0.31 -16.81
C VAL A 175 -8.63 0.09 -17.76
N TYR A 176 -9.75 -0.44 -17.27
CA TYR A 176 -10.97 -0.60 -18.08
C TYR A 176 -11.50 0.74 -18.60
N LYS A 177 -11.51 1.76 -17.74
CA LYS A 177 -11.89 3.12 -18.13
C LYS A 177 -11.03 3.66 -19.28
N GLU A 178 -9.70 3.55 -19.19
CA GLU A 178 -8.80 4.00 -20.27
C GLU A 178 -8.97 3.20 -21.57
N LEU A 179 -9.50 1.99 -21.49
CA LEU A 179 -9.87 1.15 -22.64
C LEU A 179 -11.31 1.37 -23.12
N ASN A 180 -12.04 2.35 -22.57
CA ASN A 180 -13.46 2.64 -22.83
C ASN A 180 -14.42 1.48 -22.52
N ASP A 181 -14.01 0.52 -21.68
CA ASP A 181 -14.85 -0.55 -21.19
C ASP A 181 -15.59 -0.10 -19.92
N LYS A 182 -16.67 0.66 -20.13
CA LYS A 182 -17.42 1.30 -19.04
C LYS A 182 -18.07 0.28 -18.10
N GLU A 183 -18.57 -0.83 -18.64
CA GLU A 183 -19.26 -1.86 -17.87
C GLU A 183 -18.31 -2.49 -16.85
N ASN A 184 -17.14 -2.96 -17.28
CA ASN A 184 -16.17 -3.53 -16.36
C ASN A 184 -15.56 -2.48 -15.43
N ALA A 185 -15.38 -1.24 -15.87
CA ALA A 185 -14.92 -0.15 -15.01
C ALA A 185 -15.91 0.11 -13.86
N VAL A 186 -17.21 0.16 -14.15
CA VAL A 186 -18.28 0.29 -13.15
C VAL A 186 -18.21 -0.84 -12.13
N ILE A 187 -18.13 -2.10 -12.58
CA ILE A 187 -18.06 -3.27 -11.69
C ILE A 187 -16.88 -3.15 -10.73
N MET A 188 -15.69 -2.78 -11.24
CA MET A 188 -14.50 -2.67 -10.41
C MET A 188 -14.59 -1.49 -9.43
N PHE A 189 -15.06 -0.32 -9.86
CA PHE A 189 -15.20 0.83 -8.96
C PHE A 189 -16.24 0.59 -7.86
N THR A 190 -17.35 -0.09 -8.15
CA THR A 190 -18.34 -0.49 -7.14
C THR A 190 -17.72 -1.40 -6.07
N LYS A 191 -16.98 -2.44 -6.49
CA LYS A 191 -16.28 -3.33 -5.55
C LYS A 191 -15.26 -2.59 -4.68
N ALA A 192 -14.53 -1.63 -5.26
CA ALA A 192 -13.60 -0.79 -4.50
C ALA A 192 -14.32 0.05 -3.43
N MET A 193 -15.46 0.66 -3.78
CA MET A 193 -16.26 1.46 -2.85
C MET A 193 -16.87 0.62 -1.72
N GLU A 194 -17.32 -0.60 -2.01
CA GLU A 194 -17.89 -1.51 -1.01
C GLU A 194 -16.85 -2.04 -0.03
N THR A 195 -15.64 -2.33 -0.52
CA THR A 195 -14.56 -2.97 0.27
C THR A 195 -13.81 -2.00 1.17
N GLY A 196 -13.61 -0.75 0.73
CA GLY A 196 -12.67 0.19 1.34
C GLY A 196 -13.23 1.57 1.63
N LYS A 197 -14.53 1.69 1.97
CA LYS A 197 -15.31 2.96 2.02
C LYS A 197 -14.57 4.22 2.48
N GLN A 198 -13.67 4.14 3.46
CA GLN A 198 -12.97 5.32 4.00
C GLN A 198 -11.62 5.62 3.34
N LEU A 199 -11.08 4.70 2.55
CA LEU A 199 -9.78 4.80 1.89
C LEU A 199 -9.78 5.78 0.71
N SER A 200 -8.63 6.39 0.46
CA SER A 200 -8.40 7.28 -0.68
C SER A 200 -8.63 6.58 -2.03
N SER A 201 -8.31 5.29 -2.13
CA SER A 201 -8.58 4.46 -3.31
C SER A 201 -10.07 4.39 -3.62
N SER A 202 -10.92 4.14 -2.62
CA SER A 202 -12.38 4.10 -2.79
C SER A 202 -12.97 5.47 -3.13
N ARG A 203 -12.42 6.57 -2.58
CA ARG A 203 -12.80 7.93 -2.99
C ARG A 203 -12.41 8.22 -4.44
N GLU A 204 -11.23 7.76 -4.84
CA GLU A 204 -10.74 7.86 -6.22
C GLU A 204 -11.61 7.04 -7.18
N ALA A 205 -12.01 5.82 -6.78
CA ALA A 205 -12.94 4.98 -7.52
C ALA A 205 -14.30 5.68 -7.69
N SER A 206 -14.86 6.27 -6.62
CA SER A 206 -16.09 7.07 -6.68
C SER A 206 -15.96 8.26 -7.64
N ALA A 207 -14.86 9.02 -7.56
CA ALA A 207 -14.61 10.13 -8.47
C ALA A 207 -14.47 9.68 -9.93
N CYS A 208 -13.88 8.51 -10.19
CA CYS A 208 -13.80 7.93 -11.52
C CYS A 208 -15.16 7.45 -12.01
N PHE A 209 -15.95 6.79 -11.16
CA PHE A 209 -17.29 6.30 -11.44
C PHE A 209 -18.22 7.43 -11.90
N HIS A 210 -18.23 8.58 -11.22
CA HIS A 210 -19.04 9.73 -11.61
C HIS A 210 -18.62 10.40 -12.93
N ARG A 211 -17.46 10.03 -13.48
CA ARG A 211 -16.90 10.58 -14.74
C ARG A 211 -16.95 9.56 -15.90
N LEU A 212 -17.55 8.39 -15.71
CA LEU A 212 -17.79 7.40 -16.77
C LEU A 212 -19.04 7.77 -17.58
#